data_AF-A0A7M1PYI2-F1
#
_entry.id   AF-A0A7M1PYI2-F1
#
_cell.length_a   1.000
_cell.length_b   1.000
_cell.length_c   1.000
_cell.angle_alpha   90.00
_cell.angle_beta   90.00
_cell.angle_gamma   90.00
#
_symmetry.space_group_name_H-M   'P 1'
#
loop_
_entity.id
_entity.type
_entity.pdbx_description
1 polymer ?
#
loop_
_entity_poly.entity_id
_entity_poly.type
_entity_poly.pdbx_seq_one_letter_code
_entity_poly.pdbx_strand_id
1 'polypeptide(L)'
;MTRLKAKQVFWKIVHYIEDCSDTNFKNKAEVITDKGMTTSSGGCIMFGLDDGVIRIYDNKNFPIAAFTEDSETLLVLKEIFEDIDWGVIAND
;
A
#
# COMPACT_ATOMS: atom_id res chain seq x y z
N MET A 1 -21.02 -8.52 1.42
CA MET A 1 -20.89 -7.05 1.42
C MET A 1 -19.57 -6.56 2.01
N THR A 2 -19.11 -7.06 3.18
CA THR A 2 -17.86 -6.62 3.84
C THR A 2 -16.62 -6.82 2.97
N ARG A 3 -16.47 -8.00 2.35
CA ARG A 3 -15.32 -8.31 1.48
C ARG A 3 -15.26 -7.45 0.22
N LEU A 4 -16.41 -7.08 -0.35
CA LEU A 4 -16.47 -6.17 -1.51
C LEU A 4 -15.93 -4.78 -1.14
N LYS A 5 -16.33 -4.25 0.03
CA LYS A 5 -15.79 -2.98 0.53
C LYS A 5 -14.29 -3.06 0.83
N ALA A 6 -13.81 -4.19 1.36
CA ALA A 6 -12.38 -4.40 1.60
C ALA A 6 -11.56 -4.42 0.29
N LYS A 7 -12.08 -5.04 -0.77
CA LYS A 7 -11.47 -4.95 -2.11
C LYS A 7 -11.43 -3.51 -2.64
N GLN A 8 -12.47 -2.71 -2.40
CA GLN A 8 -12.45 -1.29 -2.77
C GLN A 8 -11.37 -0.52 -2.01
N VAL A 9 -11.11 -0.85 -0.74
CA VAL A 9 -9.98 -0.26 0.01
C VAL A 9 -8.65 -0.64 -0.64
N PHE A 10 -8.45 -1.92 -0.99
CA PHE A 10 -7.25 -2.36 -1.69
C PHE A 10 -6.99 -1.55 -2.96
N TRP A 11 -7.97 -1.46 -3.86
CA TRP A 11 -7.81 -0.73 -5.12
C TRP A 11 -7.66 0.78 -4.94
N LYS A 12 -8.26 1.37 -3.90
CA LYS A 12 -7.98 2.77 -3.54
C LYS A 12 -6.52 2.98 -3.14
N ILE A 13 -5.95 2.05 -2.36
CA ILE A 13 -4.54 2.11 -1.97
C ILE A 13 -3.66 1.94 -3.21
N VAL A 14 -3.94 0.95 -4.07
CA VAL A 14 -3.19 0.75 -5.33
C VAL A 14 -3.19 2.02 -6.17
N HIS A 15 -4.36 2.60 -6.47
CA HIS A 15 -4.43 3.81 -7.29
C HIS A 15 -3.67 4.98 -6.65
N TYR A 16 -3.78 5.17 -5.34
CA TYR A 16 -3.03 6.22 -4.65
C TYR A 16 -1.51 6.04 -4.78
N ILE A 17 -1.03 4.81 -4.62
CA ILE A 17 0.39 4.47 -4.77
C ILE A 17 0.85 4.69 -6.21
N GLU A 18 0.08 4.22 -7.19
CA GLU A 18 0.41 4.34 -8.62
C GLU A 18 0.35 5.80 -9.12
N ASP A 19 -0.56 6.61 -8.58
CA ASP A 19 -0.67 8.03 -8.90
C ASP A 19 0.50 8.83 -8.29
N CYS A 20 0.96 8.47 -7.09
CA CYS A 20 2.13 9.05 -6.46
C CYS A 20 3.41 8.65 -7.20
N SER A 21 3.66 7.34 -7.29
CA SER A 21 4.76 6.70 -8.03
C SER A 21 6.15 7.38 -7.90
N ASP A 22 6.47 7.93 -6.73
CA ASP A 22 7.76 8.61 -6.49
C ASP A 22 8.96 7.65 -6.43
N THR A 23 8.69 6.35 -6.32
CA THR A 23 9.69 5.28 -6.25
C THR A 23 9.24 4.08 -7.07
N ASN A 24 10.20 3.31 -7.59
CA ASN A 24 9.96 2.11 -8.37
C ASN A 24 11.06 1.07 -8.15
N PHE A 25 10.71 -0.20 -8.24
CA PHE A 25 11.67 -1.29 -8.35
C PHE A 25 11.72 -1.81 -9.77
N LYS A 26 12.91 -2.23 -10.16
CA LYS A 26 13.18 -2.80 -11.48
C LYS A 26 13.85 -4.15 -11.35
N ASN A 27 13.57 -5.01 -12.32
CA ASN A 27 14.33 -6.24 -12.48
C ASN A 27 15.69 -5.98 -13.17
N LYS A 28 16.47 -7.05 -13.36
CA LYS A 28 17.79 -6.98 -14.01
C LYS A 28 17.77 -6.52 -15.47
N ALA A 29 16.60 -6.52 -16.10
CA ALA A 29 16.40 -6.04 -17.47
C ALA A 29 15.88 -4.59 -17.51
N GLU A 30 15.96 -3.85 -16.39
CA GLU A 30 15.50 -2.45 -16.25
C GLU A 30 13.99 -2.25 -16.43
N VAL A 31 13.20 -3.34 -16.41
CA VAL A 31 11.74 -3.27 -16.46
C VAL A 31 11.20 -3.02 -15.05
N ILE A 32 10.30 -2.04 -14.92
CA ILE A 32 9.63 -1.73 -13.66
C ILE A 32 8.73 -2.91 -13.26
N THR A 33 9.00 -3.50 -12.10
CA THR A 33 8.21 -4.59 -11.52
C THR A 33 7.27 -4.11 -10.43
N ASP A 34 7.60 -2.98 -9.78
CA ASP A 34 6.81 -2.42 -8.69
C ASP A 34 6.78 -0.90 -8.79
N LYS A 35 5.62 -0.31 -8.54
CA LYS A 35 5.44 1.15 -8.40
C LYS A 35 5.06 1.48 -6.98
N GLY A 36 5.56 2.59 -6.46
CA GLY A 36 5.47 2.87 -5.05
C GLY A 36 5.51 4.33 -4.66
N MET A 37 5.37 4.52 -3.36
CA MET A 37 5.68 5.78 -2.70
C MET A 37 6.68 5.58 -1.57
N THR A 38 7.52 6.58 -1.33
CA THR A 38 8.43 6.63 -0.20
C THR A 38 7.69 7.15 1.02
N THR A 39 7.93 6.56 2.19
CA THR A 39 7.32 7.02 3.44
C THR A 39 8.19 8.09 4.10
N SER A 40 7.60 8.91 4.97
CA SER A 40 8.35 9.91 5.76
C SER A 40 9.42 9.30 6.67
N SER A 41 9.30 8.01 7.01
CA SER A 41 10.30 7.25 7.77
C SER A 41 11.45 6.71 6.92
N GLY A 42 11.45 6.97 5.61
CA GLY A 42 12.47 6.48 4.65
C GLY A 42 12.26 5.04 4.18
N GLY A 43 11.15 4.40 4.55
CA GLY A 43 10.71 3.15 3.94
C GLY A 43 9.93 3.39 2.65
N CYS A 44 9.28 2.35 2.12
CA CYS A 44 8.41 2.50 0.97
C CYS A 44 7.20 1.55 1.01
N ILE A 45 6.16 1.94 0.29
CA ILE A 45 4.99 1.12 0.02
C ILE A 45 4.95 0.92 -1.50
N MET A 46 4.97 -0.34 -1.93
CA MET A 46 5.10 -0.75 -3.32
C MET A 46 3.91 -1.62 -3.73
N PHE A 47 3.44 -1.48 -4.96
CA PHE A 47 2.50 -2.38 -5.61
C PHE A 47 3.23 -3.15 -6.71
N GLY A 48 3.25 -4.48 -6.60
CA GLY A 48 3.83 -5.37 -7.60
C GLY A 48 2.93 -5.49 -8.82
N LEU A 49 3.42 -5.00 -9.97
CA LEU A 49 2.68 -4.97 -11.23
C LEU A 49 2.43 -6.38 -11.80
N ASP A 50 3.34 -7.32 -11.50
CA ASP A 50 3.28 -8.69 -12.00
C ASP A 50 2.42 -9.62 -11.12
N ASP A 51 2.38 -9.36 -9.81
CA ASP A 51 1.76 -10.28 -8.83
C ASP A 51 0.60 -9.70 -8.04
N GLY A 52 0.30 -8.42 -8.19
CA GLY A 52 -0.84 -7.78 -7.55
C GLY A 52 -0.72 -7.70 -6.02
N VAL A 53 0.51 -7.67 -5.49
CA VAL A 53 0.79 -7.61 -4.05
C VAL A 53 1.18 -6.20 -3.64
N ILE A 54 0.55 -5.66 -2.61
CA ILE A 54 1.07 -4.48 -1.90
C ILE A 54 2.11 -4.95 -0.89
N ARG A 55 3.29 -4.33 -0.91
CA ARG A 55 4.41 -4.59 -0.01
C ARG A 55 4.81 -3.33 0.72
N ILE A 56 5.11 -3.46 2.00
CA ILE A 56 5.65 -2.37 2.82
C ILE A 56 7.08 -2.77 3.21
N TYR A 57 8.01 -1.84 3.01
CA TYR A 57 9.41 -2.00 3.35
C TYR A 57 9.81 -0.97 4.40
N ASP A 58 10.70 -1.37 5.31
CA ASP A 58 11.36 -0.43 6.21
C ASP A 58 12.44 0.39 5.48
N ASN A 59 13.10 1.28 6.21
CA ASN A 59 14.18 2.14 5.68
C ASN A 59 15.48 1.39 5.33
N LYS A 60 15.54 0.08 5.56
CA LYS A 60 16.62 -0.81 5.14
C LYS A 60 16.19 -1.70 3.97
N ASN A 61 15.05 -1.39 3.33
CA ASN A 61 14.43 -2.18 2.28
C ASN A 61 14.08 -3.62 2.70
N PHE A 62 13.84 -3.86 3.99
CA PHE A 62 13.36 -5.14 4.48
C PHE A 62 11.83 -5.19 4.41
N PRO A 63 11.21 -6.21 3.80
CA PRO A 63 9.76 -6.32 3.72
C PRO A 63 9.18 -6.59 5.11
N ILE A 64 8.33 -5.68 5.59
CA ILE A 64 7.69 -5.79 6.91
C ILE A 64 6.24 -6.29 6.82
N ALA A 65 5.58 -6.08 5.68
CA ALA A 65 4.23 -6.55 5.43
C ALA A 65 4.00 -6.76 3.93
N ALA A 66 3.12 -7.71 3.60
CA ALA A 66 2.65 -7.93 2.24
C ALA A 66 1.19 -8.41 2.26
N PHE A 67 0.37 -7.92 1.34
CA PHE A 67 -1.03 -8.32 1.23
C PHE A 67 -1.58 -8.13 -0.19
N THR A 68 -2.54 -9.00 -0.54
CA THR A 68 -3.32 -8.96 -1.79
C THR A 68 -4.74 -8.48 -1.52
N GLU A 69 -5.54 -8.31 -2.58
CA GLU A 69 -6.95 -7.94 -2.47
C GLU A 69 -7.83 -8.94 -1.67
N ASP A 70 -7.35 -10.17 -1.47
CA ASP A 70 -8.07 -11.21 -0.74
C ASP A 70 -7.64 -11.33 0.73
N SER A 71 -6.68 -10.52 1.17
CA SER A 71 -6.09 -10.60 2.51
C SER A 71 -7.05 -10.09 3.59
N GLU A 72 -7.18 -10.85 4.68
CA GLU A 72 -8.03 -10.49 5.83
C GLU A 72 -7.59 -9.18 6.52
N THR A 73 -6.30 -8.80 6.37
CA THR A 73 -5.77 -7.49 6.80
C THR A 73 -6.59 -6.32 6.27
N LEU A 74 -7.19 -6.45 5.08
CA LEU A 74 -8.03 -5.39 4.50
C LEU A 74 -9.33 -5.17 5.27
N LEU A 75 -9.86 -6.18 5.96
CA LEU A 75 -11.01 -6.02 6.85
C LEU A 75 -10.64 -5.12 8.03
N VAL A 76 -9.49 -5.40 8.65
CA VAL A 76 -8.98 -4.61 9.78
C VAL A 76 -8.66 -3.18 9.35
N LEU A 77 -7.96 -3.00 8.23
CA LEU A 77 -7.65 -1.66 7.70
C LEU A 77 -8.93 -0.87 7.37
N LYS A 78 -9.94 -1.54 6.80
CA LYS A 78 -11.23 -0.92 6.52
C LYS A 78 -11.91 -0.44 7.81
N GLU A 79 -11.96 -1.26 8.85
CA GLU A 79 -12.54 -0.88 10.15
C GLU A 79 -11.80 0.33 10.73
N ILE A 80 -10.47 0.28 10.74
CA ILE A 80 -9.63 1.41 11.19
C ILE A 80 -9.92 2.69 10.39
N PHE A 81 -10.00 2.62 9.06
CA PHE A 81 -10.25 3.81 8.24
C PHE A 81 -11.69 4.35 8.33
N GLU A 82 -12.66 3.50 8.65
CA GLU A 82 -14.05 3.91 8.90
C GLU A 82 -14.20 4.56 10.29
N ASP A 83 -13.41 4.11 11.28
CA ASP A 83 -13.50 4.57 12.67
C ASP A 83 -12.55 5.73 13.02
N ILE A 84 -11.46 5.93 12.25
CA ILE A 84 -10.58 7.09 12.44
C ILE A 84 -11.28 8.34 11.89
N ASP A 85 -11.71 9.22 12.80
CA ASP A 85 -12.04 10.60 12.48
C ASP A 85 -10.74 11.38 12.23
N TRP A 86 -10.43 11.58 10.95
CA TRP A 86 -9.24 12.30 10.48
C TRP A 86 -9.17 13.76 10.97
N GLY A 87 -10.24 14.29 11.58
CA GLY A 87 -10.28 15.61 12.21
C GLY A 87 -9.45 15.76 13.50
N VAL A 88 -9.01 14.67 14.14
CA VAL A 88 -8.27 14.72 15.42
C VAL A 88 -6.75 14.76 15.24
N ILE A 89 -6.21 14.25 14.13
CA ILE A 89 -4.75 14.12 13.89
C ILE A 89 -4.15 15.40 13.26
N ALA A 90 -4.99 16.32 12.78
CA ALA A 90 -4.54 17.54 12.10
C ALA A 90 -4.15 18.71 13.03
N ASN A 91 -4.13 18.49 14.36
CA ASN A 91 -3.92 19.55 15.36
C ASN A 91 -2.77 19.28 16.35
N ASP A 92 -1.75 18.51 15.97
CA ASP A 92 -0.49 18.40 16.74
C ASP A 92 0.74 18.73 15.87
#